data_AF-X1S495-F1
#
_entry.id   AF-X1S495-F1
#
_cell.length_a   1.000
_cell.length_b   1.000
_cell.length_c   1.000
_cell.angle_alpha   90.00
_cell.angle_beta   90.00
_cell.angle_gamma   90.00
#
_symmetry.space_group_name_H-M   'P 1'
#
loop_
_entity.id
_entity.type
_entity.pdbx_description
1 polymer ?
#
loop_
_entity_poly.entity_id
_entity_poly.type
_entity_poly.pdbx_seq_one_letter_code
_entity_poly.pdbx_strand_id
1 'polypeptide(L)'
;MLEEINSLLKVMQKEGVIGSSQITDVQKKRVKEAAFLLPLNFYLHHKSLNISQGKVYFLIEEEKEKKLVSCVCGKVNDDQFIADETINI
;
A
#
# COMPACT_ATOMS: atom_id res chain seq x y z
N MET A 1 3.69 -8.79 -9.12
CA MET A 1 2.53 -8.39 -8.28
C MET A 1 2.72 -8.57 -6.76
N LEU A 2 2.70 -9.78 -6.17
CA LEU A 2 2.74 -9.91 -4.70
C LEU A 2 4.04 -9.36 -4.07
N GLU A 3 5.19 -9.64 -4.68
CA GLU A 3 6.50 -9.12 -4.24
C GLU A 3 6.59 -7.59 -4.31
N GLU A 4 5.96 -7.01 -5.32
CA GLU A 4 5.91 -5.56 -5.55
C GLU A 4 4.95 -4.87 -4.56
N ILE A 5 3.80 -5.49 -4.29
CA ILE A 5 2.89 -5.06 -3.21
C ILE A 5 3.63 -5.13 -1.87
N ASN A 6 4.39 -6.19 -1.60
CA ASN A 6 5.18 -6.31 -0.38
C ASN A 6 6.26 -5.23 -0.27
N SER A 7 6.92 -4.90 -1.38
CA SER A 7 7.90 -3.81 -1.45
C SER A 7 7.25 -2.46 -1.16
N LEU A 8 6.06 -2.23 -1.71
CA LEU A 8 5.27 -1.04 -1.44
C LEU A 8 4.81 -0.97 0.03
N LEU A 9 4.37 -2.09 0.63
CA LEU A 9 3.95 -2.14 2.02
C LEU A 9 5.10 -1.84 2.99
N LYS A 10 6.32 -2.27 2.68
CA LYS A 10 7.53 -1.88 3.43
C LYS A 10 7.77 -0.38 3.37
N VAL A 11 7.58 0.26 2.21
CA VAL A 11 7.63 1.73 2.09
C VAL A 11 6.54 2.37 2.94
N MET A 12 5.30 1.90 2.86
CA MET A 12 4.19 2.42 3.66
C MET A 12 4.48 2.30 5.17
N GLN A 13 5.08 1.21 5.62
CA GLN A 13 5.51 1.04 7.00
C GLN A 13 6.56 2.06 7.41
N LYS A 14 7.61 2.22 6.60
CA LYS A 14 8.69 3.18 6.85
C LYS A 14 8.18 4.62 6.95
N GLU A 15 7.19 4.97 6.13
CA GLU A 15 6.54 6.29 6.13
C GLU A 15 5.46 6.44 7.21
N GLY A 16 5.30 5.43 8.08
CA GLY A 16 4.37 5.47 9.21
C GLY A 16 2.89 5.38 8.81
N VAL A 17 2.58 4.93 7.60
CA VAL A 17 1.20 4.63 7.20
C VAL A 17 0.69 3.44 8.01
N ILE A 18 1.48 2.39 8.09
CA ILE A 18 1.13 1.18 8.83
C ILE A 18 1.23 1.45 10.33
N GLY A 19 0.15 1.15 11.06
CA GLY A 19 0.03 1.41 12.50
C GLY A 19 -0.52 2.79 12.84
N SER A 20 -0.74 3.67 11.85
CA SER A 20 -1.44 4.93 12.08
C SER A 20 -2.96 4.73 12.17
N SER A 21 -3.63 5.52 13.00
CA SER A 21 -5.10 5.59 13.02
C SER A 21 -5.67 6.34 11.81
N GLN A 22 -4.84 7.15 11.15
CA GLN A 22 -5.21 7.94 9.98
C GLN A 22 -3.99 8.20 9.07
N ILE A 23 -4.19 8.20 7.76
CA ILE A 23 -3.14 8.57 6.79
C ILE A 23 -3.24 10.07 6.48
N THR A 24 -2.17 10.81 6.74
CA THR A 24 -2.07 12.23 6.41
C THR A 24 -1.65 12.46 4.95
N ASP A 25 -1.97 13.62 4.38
CA ASP A 25 -1.54 13.98 3.02
C ASP A 25 -0.01 14.00 2.85
N VAL A 26 0.72 14.37 3.91
CA VAL A 26 2.19 14.31 3.93
C VAL A 26 2.67 12.88 3.75
N GLN A 27 2.07 11.92 4.46
CA GLN A 27 2.42 10.50 4.32
C GLN A 27 2.06 9.98 2.92
N LYS A 28 0.89 10.32 2.38
CA LYS A 28 0.50 9.96 1.02
C LYS A 28 1.51 10.45 -0.02
N LYS A 29 2.00 11.68 0.15
CA LYS A 29 3.02 12.26 -0.73
C LYS A 29 4.36 11.54 -0.61
N ARG A 30 4.83 11.24 0.60
CA ARG A 30 6.09 10.50 0.80
C ARG A 30 6.02 9.07 0.25
N VAL A 31 4.90 8.37 0.45
CA VAL A 31 4.68 7.05 -0.16
C VAL A 31 4.74 7.13 -1.69
N LYS A 32 4.13 8.15 -2.31
CA LYS A 32 4.22 8.37 -3.75
C LYS A 32 5.67 8.53 -4.21
N GLU A 33 6.44 9.39 -3.52
CA GLU A 33 7.84 9.67 -3.87
C GLU A 33 8.72 8.43 -3.72
N ALA A 34 8.53 7.65 -2.66
CA ALA A 34 9.28 6.42 -2.44
C ALA A 34 8.84 5.27 -3.38
N ALA A 35 7.53 5.14 -3.66
CA ALA A 35 7.01 4.15 -4.59
C ALA A 35 7.48 4.39 -6.04
N PHE A 36 7.71 5.65 -6.43
CA PHE A 36 8.29 5.99 -7.73
C PHE A 36 9.69 5.42 -7.95
N LEU A 37 10.43 5.14 -6.87
CA LEU A 37 11.77 4.56 -6.93
C LEU A 37 11.76 3.03 -6.93
N LEU A 38 10.61 2.39 -6.75
CA LEU A 38 10.47 0.94 -6.76
C LEU A 38 10.22 0.43 -8.19
N PRO A 39 10.75 -0.75 -8.55
CA PRO A 39 10.47 -1.39 -9.83
C PRO A 39 9.08 -2.05 -9.82
N LEU A 40 8.02 -1.26 -9.75
CA LEU A 40 6.62 -1.73 -9.74
C LEU A 40 6.10 -1.89 -11.17
N ASN A 41 5.35 -2.96 -11.41
CA ASN A 41 4.64 -3.23 -12.67
C ASN A 41 3.27 -2.52 -12.74
N PHE A 42 2.89 -1.83 -11.66
CA PHE A 42 1.62 -1.12 -11.52
C PHE A 42 1.83 0.33 -11.07
N TYR A 43 0.83 1.18 -11.37
CA TYR A 43 0.77 2.54 -10.88
C TYR A 43 -0.01 2.62 -9.56
N LEU A 44 0.58 3.23 -8.53
CA LEU A 44 -0.10 3.50 -7.27
C LEU A 44 -0.88 4.83 -7.31
N HIS A 45 -2.21 4.75 -7.15
CA HIS A 45 -3.05 5.92 -6.92
C HIS A 45 -2.93 6.40 -5.47
N HIS A 46 -1.79 7.00 -5.08
CA HIS A 46 -1.48 7.37 -3.68
C HIS A 46 -2.56 8.17 -2.93
N LYS A 47 -3.41 8.93 -3.63
CA LYS A 47 -4.53 9.66 -2.99
C LYS A 47 -5.60 8.73 -2.41
N SER A 48 -5.74 7.53 -2.98
CA SER A 48 -6.68 6.47 -2.56
C SER A 48 -6.26 5.76 -1.27
N LEU A 49 -5.04 6.00 -0.77
CA LEU A 49 -4.57 5.42 0.49
C LEU A 49 -5.53 5.76 1.62
N ASN A 50 -6.04 4.72 2.27
CA ASN A 50 -6.93 4.84 3.41
C ASN A 50 -6.63 3.76 4.47
N ILE A 51 -6.96 4.06 5.73
CA ILE A 51 -6.96 3.08 6.81
C ILE A 51 -8.38 2.96 7.34
N SER A 52 -8.88 1.74 7.42
CA SER A 52 -10.16 1.44 8.04
C SER A 52 -10.10 0.07 8.69
N GLN A 53 -10.60 -0.03 9.93
CA GLN A 53 -10.67 -1.29 10.68
C GLN A 53 -9.34 -2.06 10.75
N GLY A 54 -8.22 -1.35 10.89
CA GLY A 54 -6.88 -1.95 10.98
C GLY A 54 -6.32 -2.48 9.65
N LYS A 55 -7.02 -2.26 8.52
CA LYS A 55 -6.53 -2.57 7.18
C LYS A 55 -6.14 -1.30 6.43
N VAL A 56 -5.11 -1.41 5.60
CA VAL A 56 -4.73 -0.37 4.62
C VAL A 56 -5.39 -0.73 3.30
N TYR A 57 -6.03 0.25 2.68
CA TYR A 57 -6.66 0.14 1.36
C TYR A 57 -5.99 1.09 0.39
N PHE A 58 -5.78 0.64 -0.84
CA PHE A 58 -5.26 1.48 -1.92
C PHE A 58 -5.64 0.93 -3.30
N LEU A 59 -5.74 1.84 -4.26
CA LEU A 59 -5.96 1.53 -5.66
C LEU A 59 -4.62 1.44 -6.39
N ILE A 60 -4.47 0.37 -7.17
CA ILE A 60 -3.42 0.24 -8.17
C ILE A 60 -4.02 0.18 -9.56
N GLU A 61 -3.23 0.54 -10.57
CA GLU A 61 -3.58 0.38 -11.97
C GLU A 61 -2.49 -0.42 -12.68
N GLU A 62 -2.87 -1.56 -13.24
CA GLU A 62 -1.99 -2.50 -13.96
C GLU A 62 -2.67 -2.83 -15.28
N GLU A 63 -1.95 -2.72 -16.40
CA GLU A 63 -2.49 -3.05 -17.74
C GLU A 63 -3.83 -2.34 -18.08
N LYS A 64 -4.03 -1.13 -17.55
CA LYS A 64 -5.27 -0.31 -17.67
C LYS A 64 -6.46 -0.81 -16.84
N GLU A 65 -6.27 -1.83 -16.01
CA GLU A 65 -7.27 -2.28 -15.03
C GLU A 65 -6.99 -1.66 -13.67
N LYS A 66 -8.03 -1.16 -13.01
CA LYS A 66 -7.95 -0.65 -11.63
C LYS A 66 -8.30 -1.76 -10.66
N LYS A 67 -7.46 -1.95 -9.65
CA LYS A 67 -7.63 -2.98 -8.62
C LYS A 67 -7.60 -2.32 -7.25
N LEU A 68 -8.56 -2.68 -6.40
CA LEU A 68 -8.53 -2.34 -4.98
C LEU A 68 -7.74 -3.41 -4.25
N VAL A 69 -6.68 -2.97 -3.58
CA VAL A 69 -5.88 -3.83 -2.72
C VAL A 69 -6.22 -3.50 -1.28
N SER A 70 -6.47 -4.54 -0.48
CA SER A 70 -6.56 -4.44 0.97
C SER A 70 -5.47 -5.26 1.64
N CYS A 71 -4.83 -4.70 2.65
CA CYS A 71 -3.75 -5.36 3.38
C CYS A 71 -3.97 -5.26 4.88
N VAL A 72 -3.88 -6.41 5.55
CA VAL A 72 -3.85 -6.48 7.02
C VAL A 72 -2.40 -6.32 7.46
N CYS A 73 -2.16 -5.42 8.41
CA CYS A 73 -0.83 -5.25 8.97
C CYS A 73 -0.61 -6.31 10.05
N GLY A 74 0.19 -7.34 9.73
CA GLY A 74 0.68 -8.30 10.73
C GLY A 74 1.53 -7.61 11.80
N LYS A 75 1.67 -8.24 12.97
CA LYS A 75 2.49 -7.72 14.07
C LYS A 75 3.92 -7.41 13.58
N VAL A 76 4.46 -6.31 14.07
CA VAL A 76 5.73 -5.63 13.77
C VAL A 76 7.01 -6.52 13.80
N ASN A 77 6.90 -7.81 14.13
CA ASN A 77 8.05 -8.68 14.40
C ASN A 77 8.33 -9.78 13.37
N ASP A 78 7.52 -9.96 12.33
CA ASP A 78 7.88 -10.86 11.23
C ASP A 78 7.81 -10.07 9.92
N ASP A 79 8.88 -10.14 9.14
CA ASP A 79 9.16 -9.40 7.89
C ASP A 79 8.18 -9.68 6.72
N GLN A 80 6.98 -10.17 7.01
CA GLN A 80 5.98 -10.59 6.02
C GLN A 80 4.69 -9.80 6.19
N PHE A 81 4.54 -8.80 5.32
CA PHE A 81 3.22 -8.31 4.94
C PHE A 81 2.52 -9.38 4.10
N ILE A 82 1.29 -9.69 4.44
CA ILE A 82 0.45 -10.58 3.64
C ILE A 82 -0.64 -9.71 3.03
N ALA A 83 -0.62 -9.58 1.71
CA ALA A 83 -1.75 -9.02 0.98
C ALA A 83 -2.96 -9.94 1.24
N ASP A 84 -4.02 -9.37 1.80
CA ASP A 84 -5.17 -10.14 2.29
C ASP A 84 -6.10 -10.45 1.12
N GLU A 85 -6.46 -9.43 0.33
CA GLU A 85 -7.35 -9.57 -0.82
C GLU A 85 -7.06 -8.50 -1.90
N THR A 86 -7.09 -8.91 -3.17
CA THR A 86 -7.12 -8.02 -4.35
C THR A 86 -8.50 -8.16 -5.00
N ILE A 87 -9.24 -7.07 -5.08
CA ILE A 87 -10.58 -7.02 -5.68
C ILE A 87 -10.51 -6.20 -6.97
N ASN A 88 -10.95 -6.80 -8.08
CA ASN A 88 -11.14 -6.09 -9.35
C ASN A 88 -12.42 -5.24 -9.26
N ILE A 89 -12.38 -4.00 -9.75
CA ILE A 89 -13.48 -3.02 -9.66
C ILE A 89 -13.87 -2.50 -11.04
#